data_AF-A0A9Q3FYF7-F1
#
_entry.id   AF-A0A9Q3FYF7-F1
#
_cell.length_a   1.000
_cell.length_b   1.000
_cell.length_c   1.000
_cell.angle_alpha   90.00
_cell.angle_beta   90.00
_cell.angle_gamma   90.00
#
_symmetry.space_group_name_H-M   'P 1'
#
loop_
_entity.id
_entity.type
_entity.pdbx_description
1 polymer ?
#
loop_
_entity_poly.entity_id
_entity_poly.type
_entity_poly.pdbx_seq_one_letter_code
_entity_poly.pdbx_strand_id
1 'polypeptide(L)'
;KMTQIMANLQAAASSEVSRPPAFKTPSMKALGFGRAAKWIAPYLSNLKNQDSSYLLNSWPLFESQLFTLFEDPNEVRKAEAELDGLRMKEGGHVSLYISDFRSLVSRIGDWGERVYIHHFRKGLASRILDELASNPSNIDSLQDLMDVSLELGTRHHERQKEKKPEASSSNSSHHQNSSSSSHKKKNVHSQKRDKPHSSLLNKDFKLKGSEKDRRIKEGLCTYCGGKHSLESCVKRPSNKLTQPSGSFPSQGKA
;
A
#
# COMPACT_ATOMS: atom_id res chain seq x y z
N LYS A 1 -5.81 -21.35 -12.22
CA LYS A 1 -7.26 -21.55 -12.56
C LYS A 1 -7.45 -22.67 -13.56
N MET A 2 -6.72 -22.70 -14.69
CA MET A 2 -6.75 -23.82 -15.63
C MET A 2 -6.35 -25.14 -14.98
N THR A 3 -5.33 -25.16 -14.12
CA THR A 3 -4.91 -26.35 -13.36
C THR A 3 -6.03 -26.97 -12.52
N GLN A 4 -6.89 -26.15 -11.89
CA GLN A 4 -8.03 -26.63 -11.10
C GLN A 4 -9.18 -27.11 -11.99
N ILE A 5 -9.43 -26.43 -13.11
CA ILE A 5 -10.40 -26.87 -14.12
C ILE A 5 -9.94 -28.22 -14.70
N MET A 6 -8.65 -28.39 -14.96
CA MET A 6 -8.04 -29.63 -15.45
C MET A 6 -8.10 -30.74 -14.41
N ALA A 7 -7.81 -30.47 -13.14
CA ALA A 7 -7.96 -31.46 -12.06
C ALA A 7 -9.41 -31.95 -11.97
N ASN A 8 -10.39 -31.05 -12.10
CA ASN A 8 -11.81 -31.40 -12.08
C ASN A 8 -12.23 -32.18 -13.34
N LEU A 9 -11.71 -31.82 -14.53
CA LEU A 9 -11.97 -32.53 -15.79
C LEU A 9 -11.30 -33.90 -15.83
N GLN A 10 -10.08 -34.02 -15.30
CA GLN A 10 -9.32 -35.27 -15.19
C GLN A 10 -9.95 -36.22 -14.18
N ALA A 11 -10.42 -35.70 -13.04
CA ALA A 11 -11.17 -36.49 -12.06
C ALA A 11 -12.49 -37.01 -12.64
N ALA A 12 -13.20 -36.18 -13.41
CA ALA A 12 -14.39 -36.61 -14.15
C ALA A 12 -14.05 -37.68 -15.22
N ALA A 13 -12.92 -37.52 -15.92
CA ALA A 13 -12.44 -38.48 -16.91
C ALA A 13 -11.95 -39.81 -16.33
N SER A 14 -11.44 -39.81 -15.10
CA SER A 14 -10.83 -40.99 -14.45
C SER A 14 -11.82 -41.82 -13.63
N SER A 15 -12.99 -41.28 -13.27
CA SER A 15 -14.00 -41.99 -12.48
C SER A 15 -14.82 -43.04 -13.25
N GLU A 16 -14.72 -43.07 -14.57
CA GLU A 16 -15.44 -44.02 -15.43
C GLU A 16 -14.45 -45.02 -16.04
N VAL A 17 -14.31 -46.16 -15.37
CA VAL A 17 -13.60 -47.33 -15.87
C VAL A 17 -14.26 -47.79 -17.17
N SER A 18 -13.52 -47.70 -18.28
CA SER A 18 -13.88 -48.09 -19.68
C SER A 18 -14.34 -46.93 -20.59
N ARG A 19 -13.42 -46.51 -21.47
CA ARG A 19 -13.60 -45.53 -22.56
C ARG A 19 -14.36 -46.14 -23.76
N PRO A 20 -15.03 -45.36 -24.66
CA PRO A 20 -15.75 -44.07 -24.57
C PRO A 20 -17.26 -44.21 -24.96
N PRO A 21 -18.18 -43.37 -24.42
CA PRO A 21 -18.66 -42.20 -25.17
C PRO A 21 -19.07 -41.00 -24.27
N ALA A 22 -18.61 -40.93 -23.03
CA ALA A 22 -19.07 -39.94 -22.04
C ALA A 22 -18.30 -38.60 -22.05
N PHE A 23 -17.20 -38.46 -22.81
CA PHE A 23 -16.54 -37.16 -23.02
C PHE A 23 -17.41 -36.15 -23.81
N LYS A 24 -18.51 -36.63 -24.39
CA LYS A 24 -19.37 -35.96 -25.37
C LYS A 24 -20.64 -35.32 -24.77
N THR A 25 -20.85 -35.40 -23.45
CA THR A 25 -22.02 -34.82 -22.75
C THR A 25 -21.57 -33.93 -21.56
N PRO A 26 -22.47 -33.42 -20.68
CA PRO A 26 -22.58 -32.01 -20.29
C PRO A 26 -21.38 -31.38 -19.56
N SER A 27 -20.34 -32.14 -19.22
CA SER A 27 -19.12 -31.70 -18.55
C SER A 27 -18.34 -30.65 -19.35
N MET A 28 -18.44 -30.63 -20.68
CA MET A 28 -17.86 -29.56 -21.52
C MET A 28 -18.55 -28.20 -21.38
N LYS A 29 -19.74 -28.12 -20.75
CA LYS A 29 -20.32 -26.82 -20.35
C LYS A 29 -19.47 -26.12 -19.28
N ALA A 30 -18.60 -26.87 -18.58
CA ALA A 30 -17.65 -26.32 -17.62
C ALA A 30 -16.47 -25.57 -18.27
N LEU A 31 -16.26 -25.69 -19.60
CA LEU A 31 -15.25 -24.88 -20.30
C LEU A 31 -15.59 -23.38 -20.32
N GLY A 32 -16.75 -22.99 -19.80
CA GLY A 32 -17.06 -21.60 -19.51
C GLY A 32 -17.30 -20.77 -20.76
N PHE A 33 -18.24 -19.84 -20.64
CA PHE A 33 -18.59 -18.92 -21.71
C PHE A 33 -17.37 -18.16 -22.25
N GLY A 34 -17.37 -17.84 -23.56
CA GLY A 34 -16.33 -17.01 -24.17
C GLY A 34 -15.52 -17.72 -25.27
N ARG A 35 -14.22 -17.43 -25.34
CA ARG A 35 -13.33 -17.86 -26.45
C ARG A 35 -13.17 -19.39 -26.50
N ALA A 36 -13.12 -20.05 -25.35
CA ALA A 36 -13.04 -21.50 -25.23
C ALA A 36 -14.31 -22.21 -25.74
N ALA A 37 -15.49 -21.70 -25.39
CA ALA A 37 -16.76 -22.21 -25.91
C ALA A 37 -16.87 -22.09 -27.44
N LYS A 38 -16.42 -20.95 -28.03
CA LYS A 38 -16.38 -20.77 -29.49
C LYS A 38 -15.41 -21.73 -30.18
N TRP A 39 -14.23 -21.94 -29.58
CA TRP A 39 -13.22 -22.86 -30.10
C TRP A 39 -13.73 -24.31 -30.14
N ILE A 40 -14.44 -24.75 -29.10
CA ILE A 40 -14.86 -26.14 -28.99
C ILE A 40 -16.18 -26.46 -29.71
N ALA A 41 -16.97 -25.43 -30.05
CA ALA A 41 -18.26 -25.54 -30.74
C ALA A 41 -18.25 -26.41 -32.02
N PRO A 42 -17.34 -26.24 -32.99
CA PRO A 42 -17.34 -27.06 -34.20
C PRO A 42 -17.10 -28.55 -33.90
N TYR A 43 -16.33 -28.86 -32.86
CA TYR A 43 -16.07 -30.23 -32.42
C TYR A 43 -17.29 -30.83 -31.69
N LEU A 44 -18.07 -30.00 -30.99
CA LEU A 44 -19.33 -30.41 -30.37
C LEU A 44 -20.46 -30.63 -31.40
N SER A 45 -20.38 -30.03 -32.59
CA SER A 45 -21.37 -30.27 -33.65
C SER A 45 -21.21 -31.63 -34.32
N ASN A 46 -20.04 -32.26 -34.25
CA ASN A 46 -19.74 -33.54 -34.89
C ASN A 46 -19.34 -34.64 -33.90
N LEU A 47 -20.15 -34.83 -32.86
CA LEU A 47 -19.93 -35.83 -31.80
C LEU A 47 -20.01 -37.28 -32.31
N LYS A 48 -20.62 -37.52 -33.47
CA LYS A 48 -20.72 -38.87 -34.06
C LYS A 48 -19.42 -39.30 -34.76
N ASN A 49 -18.45 -38.39 -34.92
CA ASN A 49 -17.17 -38.73 -35.52
C ASN A 49 -16.44 -39.80 -34.68
N GLN A 50 -16.07 -40.91 -35.33
CA GLN A 50 -15.36 -42.06 -34.74
C GLN A 50 -13.87 -42.09 -35.06
N ASP A 51 -13.36 -41.10 -35.81
CA ASP A 51 -11.95 -41.02 -36.13
C ASP A 51 -11.11 -40.89 -34.84
N SER A 52 -10.05 -41.70 -34.74
CA SER A 52 -9.13 -41.68 -33.60
C SER A 52 -8.31 -40.39 -33.53
N SER A 53 -8.14 -39.70 -34.66
CA SER A 53 -7.49 -38.39 -34.75
C SER A 53 -8.40 -37.23 -34.31
N TYR A 54 -9.68 -37.49 -34.06
CA TYR A 54 -10.64 -36.47 -33.65
C TYR A 54 -10.36 -35.95 -32.24
N LEU A 55 -10.33 -34.62 -32.08
CA LEU A 55 -9.97 -33.93 -30.84
C LEU A 55 -10.70 -34.48 -29.60
N LEU A 56 -12.03 -34.67 -29.69
CA LEU A 56 -12.85 -35.15 -28.56
C LEU A 56 -12.76 -36.66 -28.31
N ASN A 57 -12.14 -37.42 -29.22
CA ASN A 57 -11.93 -38.85 -29.06
C ASN A 57 -10.59 -39.16 -28.37
N SER A 58 -9.66 -38.18 -28.30
CA SER A 58 -8.33 -38.33 -27.70
C SER A 58 -8.06 -37.30 -26.61
N TRP A 59 -8.05 -37.74 -25.35
CA TRP A 59 -7.73 -36.87 -24.21
C TRP A 59 -6.36 -36.18 -24.34
N PRO A 60 -5.26 -36.89 -24.69
CA PRO A 60 -3.96 -36.23 -24.89
C PRO A 60 -3.95 -35.14 -25.98
N LEU A 61 -4.71 -35.34 -27.06
CA LEU A 61 -4.84 -34.32 -28.12
C LEU A 61 -5.67 -33.12 -27.66
N PHE A 62 -6.77 -33.38 -26.94
CA PHE A 62 -7.61 -32.35 -26.36
C PHE A 62 -6.83 -31.50 -25.35
N GLU A 63 -6.14 -32.14 -24.42
CA GLU A 63 -5.31 -31.50 -23.39
C GLU A 63 -4.21 -30.65 -24.03
N SER A 64 -3.45 -31.19 -24.98
CA SER A 64 -2.39 -30.47 -25.68
C SER A 64 -2.91 -29.23 -26.41
N GLN A 65 -4.02 -29.33 -27.16
CA GLN A 65 -4.60 -28.15 -27.82
C GLN A 65 -5.17 -27.14 -26.83
N LEU A 66 -5.79 -27.61 -25.75
CA LEU A 66 -6.35 -26.73 -24.72
C LEU A 66 -5.23 -25.89 -24.07
N PHE A 67 -4.12 -26.51 -23.69
CA PHE A 67 -2.95 -25.79 -23.18
C PHE A 67 -2.37 -24.85 -24.24
N THR A 68 -2.14 -25.33 -25.46
CA THR A 68 -1.57 -24.52 -26.54
C THR A 68 -2.37 -23.25 -26.85
N LEU A 69 -3.71 -23.32 -26.77
CA LEU A 69 -4.59 -22.22 -27.18
C LEU A 69 -5.01 -21.29 -26.03
N PHE A 70 -4.99 -21.77 -24.79
CA PHE A 70 -5.54 -21.04 -23.64
C PHE A 70 -4.57 -20.86 -22.48
N GLU A 71 -3.44 -21.55 -22.48
CA GLU A 71 -2.34 -21.23 -21.58
C GLU A 71 -1.62 -19.99 -22.13
N ASP A 72 -1.37 -19.01 -21.27
CA ASP A 72 -0.51 -17.89 -21.63
C ASP A 72 0.94 -18.32 -21.38
N PRO A 73 1.79 -18.45 -22.42
CA PRO A 73 3.18 -18.88 -22.26
C PRO A 73 4.01 -17.96 -21.36
N ASN A 74 3.50 -16.75 -21.08
CA ASN A 74 4.13 -15.77 -20.21
C ASN A 74 3.39 -15.56 -18.89
N GLU A 75 2.38 -16.37 -18.53
CA GLU A 75 1.64 -16.21 -17.26
C GLU A 75 2.60 -16.28 -16.07
N VAL A 76 3.48 -17.28 -16.05
CA VAL A 76 4.49 -17.47 -15.01
C VAL A 76 5.42 -16.27 -14.98
N ARG A 77 6.09 -15.95 -16.09
CA ARG A 77 7.03 -14.81 -16.19
C ARG A 77 6.38 -13.48 -15.77
N LYS A 78 5.12 -13.27 -16.11
CA LYS A 78 4.36 -12.10 -15.70
C LYS A 78 4.06 -12.10 -14.20
N ALA A 79 3.65 -13.24 -13.64
CA ALA A 79 3.42 -13.38 -12.20
C ALA A 79 4.72 -13.18 -11.40
N GLU A 80 5.86 -13.67 -11.90
CA GLU A 80 7.18 -13.44 -11.33
C GLU A 80 7.52 -11.93 -11.31
N ALA A 81 7.34 -11.23 -12.42
CA ALA A 81 7.55 -9.79 -12.51
C ALA A 81 6.61 -8.99 -11.59
N GLU A 82 5.33 -9.39 -11.51
CA GLU A 82 4.35 -8.81 -10.58
C GLU A 82 4.75 -9.06 -9.12
N LEU A 83 5.24 -10.25 -8.78
CA LEU A 83 5.71 -10.59 -7.44
C LEU A 83 6.95 -9.78 -7.06
N ASP A 84 7.86 -9.56 -8.00
CA ASP A 84 9.05 -8.75 -7.79
C ASP A 84 8.74 -7.29 -7.48
N GLY A 85 7.69 -6.76 -8.11
CA GLY A 85 7.15 -5.42 -7.90
C GLY A 85 6.16 -5.30 -6.74
N LEU A 86 5.70 -6.41 -6.15
CA LEU A 86 4.65 -6.39 -5.14
C LEU A 86 5.14 -5.70 -3.85
N ARG A 87 4.51 -4.57 -3.50
CA ARG A 87 4.79 -3.80 -2.28
C ARG A 87 3.51 -3.45 -1.54
N MET A 88 3.52 -3.64 -0.23
CA MET A 88 2.47 -3.15 0.66
C MET A 88 2.61 -1.64 0.86
N LYS A 89 1.49 -0.92 0.86
CA LYS A 89 1.46 0.52 1.20
C LYS A 89 1.65 0.72 2.71
N GLU A 90 2.30 1.82 3.10
CA GLU A 90 2.59 2.14 4.51
C GLU A 90 1.33 2.26 5.40
N GLY A 91 0.19 2.64 4.82
CA GLY A 91 -1.12 2.67 5.49
C GLY A 91 -2.02 1.46 5.23
N GLY A 92 -1.58 0.50 4.41
CA GLY A 92 -2.39 -0.62 3.94
C GLY A 92 -2.60 -1.70 4.99
N HIS A 93 -3.60 -2.56 4.77
CA HIS A 93 -3.84 -3.75 5.57
C HIS A 93 -2.96 -4.91 5.09
N VAL A 94 -2.31 -5.60 6.04
CA VAL A 94 -1.41 -6.73 5.73
C VAL A 94 -2.18 -7.89 5.09
N SER A 95 -3.44 -8.11 5.46
CA SER A 95 -4.30 -9.14 4.87
C SER A 95 -4.49 -9.00 3.35
N LEU A 96 -4.61 -7.77 2.85
CA LEU A 96 -4.73 -7.51 1.41
C LEU A 96 -3.42 -7.87 0.69
N TYR A 97 -2.29 -7.47 1.26
CA TYR A 97 -0.97 -7.82 0.72
C TYR A 97 -0.74 -9.34 0.71
N ILE A 98 -1.11 -10.05 1.79
CA ILE A 98 -1.02 -11.53 1.84
C ILE A 98 -1.89 -12.17 0.75
N SER A 99 -3.10 -11.67 0.51
CA SER A 99 -3.98 -12.17 -0.54
C SER A 99 -3.36 -12.00 -1.92
N ASP A 100 -2.84 -10.81 -2.23
CA ASP A 100 -2.19 -10.53 -3.51
C ASP A 100 -0.94 -11.40 -3.69
N PHE A 101 -0.12 -11.53 -2.63
CA PHE A 101 1.07 -12.37 -2.63
C PHE A 101 0.71 -13.85 -2.90
N ARG A 102 -0.26 -14.42 -2.18
CA ARG A 102 -0.67 -15.82 -2.37
C ARG A 102 -1.27 -16.07 -3.76
N SER A 103 -2.01 -15.10 -4.30
CA SER A 103 -2.53 -15.15 -5.67
C SER A 103 -1.39 -15.28 -6.69
N LEU A 104 -0.29 -14.55 -6.52
CA LEU A 104 0.89 -14.62 -7.39
C LEU A 104 1.67 -15.91 -7.19
N VAL A 105 1.95 -16.30 -5.94
CA VAL A 105 2.66 -17.55 -5.62
C VAL A 105 1.94 -18.77 -6.22
N SER A 106 0.60 -18.78 -6.19
CA SER A 106 -0.19 -19.87 -6.79
C SER A 106 -0.04 -20.01 -8.31
N ARG A 107 0.48 -18.98 -9.00
CA ARG A 107 0.72 -19.00 -10.45
C ARG A 107 2.17 -19.35 -10.81
N ILE A 108 3.12 -19.13 -9.90
CA ILE A 108 4.55 -19.32 -10.14
C ILE A 108 5.00 -20.76 -9.85
N GLY A 109 4.51 -21.39 -8.77
CA GLY A 109 4.85 -22.78 -8.45
C GLY A 109 6.10 -22.95 -7.59
N ASP A 110 7.16 -23.59 -8.10
CA ASP A 110 8.11 -24.34 -7.25
C ASP A 110 9.40 -23.56 -6.86
N TRP A 111 9.31 -22.26 -6.55
CA TRP A 111 10.50 -21.44 -6.19
C TRP A 111 11.13 -21.79 -4.83
N GLY A 112 10.50 -22.66 -4.04
CA GLY A 112 10.95 -23.01 -2.70
C GLY A 112 10.67 -21.93 -1.65
N GLU A 113 10.47 -22.36 -0.40
CA GLU A 113 9.95 -21.49 0.65
C GLU A 113 10.86 -20.31 1.01
N ARG A 114 12.19 -20.50 1.01
CA ARG A 114 13.15 -19.43 1.32
C ARG A 114 13.05 -18.24 0.35
N VAL A 115 12.79 -18.52 -0.92
CA VAL A 115 12.62 -17.47 -1.95
C VAL A 115 11.33 -16.70 -1.68
N TYR A 116 10.24 -17.40 -1.36
CA TYR A 116 9.00 -16.74 -0.98
C TYR A 116 9.12 -15.89 0.28
N ILE A 117 9.84 -16.36 1.30
CA ILE A 117 10.15 -15.56 2.49
C ILE A 117 10.89 -14.28 2.10
N HIS A 118 11.90 -14.38 1.23
CA HIS A 118 12.65 -13.22 0.76
C HIS A 118 11.75 -12.19 0.05
N HIS A 119 10.93 -12.63 -0.92
CA HIS A 119 10.01 -11.74 -1.65
C HIS A 119 8.94 -11.13 -0.74
N PHE A 120 8.42 -11.91 0.22
CA PHE A 120 7.45 -11.42 1.18
C PHE A 120 8.05 -10.32 2.04
N ARG A 121 9.23 -10.55 2.65
CA ARG A 121 9.93 -9.54 3.46
C ARG A 121 10.26 -8.28 2.65
N LYS A 122 10.75 -8.42 1.43
CA LYS A 122 11.05 -7.31 0.50
C LYS A 122 9.83 -6.44 0.22
N GLY A 123 8.63 -7.00 0.27
CA GLY A 123 7.38 -6.29 -0.01
C GLY A 123 6.62 -5.74 1.18
N LEU A 124 7.02 -6.04 2.41
CA LEU A 124 6.39 -5.49 3.61
C LEU A 124 6.66 -3.98 3.75
N ALA A 125 5.72 -3.28 4.37
CA ALA A 125 5.89 -1.87 4.70
C ALA A 125 6.95 -1.68 5.79
N SER A 126 7.60 -0.50 5.79
CA SER A 126 8.69 -0.19 6.71
C SER A 126 8.27 -0.35 8.18
N ARG A 127 7.07 0.11 8.56
CA ARG A 127 6.53 -0.05 9.92
C ARG A 127 6.50 -1.51 10.39
N ILE A 128 6.20 -2.46 9.50
CA ILE A 128 6.10 -3.88 9.86
C ILE A 128 7.51 -4.47 9.97
N LEU A 129 8.41 -4.10 9.06
CA LEU A 129 9.80 -4.51 9.10
C LEU A 129 10.51 -4.02 10.37
N ASP A 130 10.26 -2.78 10.80
CA ASP A 130 10.82 -2.22 12.02
C ASP A 130 10.30 -2.94 13.27
N GLU A 131 9.00 -3.29 13.31
CA GLU A 131 8.41 -4.07 14.40
C GLU A 131 8.94 -5.51 14.43
N LEU A 132 9.14 -6.14 13.27
CA LEU A 132 9.77 -7.46 13.15
C LEU A 132 11.24 -7.43 13.60
N ALA A 133 11.97 -6.36 13.32
CA ALA A 133 13.35 -6.19 13.79
C ALA A 133 13.42 -5.97 15.31
N SER A 134 12.42 -5.30 15.87
CA SER A 134 12.33 -5.02 17.31
C SER A 134 11.89 -6.23 18.13
N ASN A 135 11.10 -7.14 17.55
CA ASN A 135 10.64 -8.39 18.16
C ASN A 135 11.14 -9.59 17.34
N PRO A 136 12.32 -10.14 17.66
CA PRO A 136 12.82 -11.34 17.00
C PRO A 136 12.01 -12.56 17.45
N SER A 137 10.87 -12.81 16.81
CA SER A 137 10.17 -14.09 16.86
C SER A 137 10.94 -15.13 16.03
N ASN A 138 10.89 -16.40 16.44
CA ASN A 138 11.32 -17.50 15.57
C ASN A 138 10.35 -17.57 14.39
N ILE A 139 10.83 -17.17 13.22
CA ILE A 139 10.09 -17.19 11.97
C ILE A 139 10.79 -18.20 11.08
N ASP A 140 10.36 -19.45 11.20
CA ASP A 140 11.00 -20.59 10.54
C ASP A 140 10.28 -20.96 9.23
N SER A 141 9.00 -20.61 9.09
CA SER A 141 8.24 -20.78 7.85
C SER A 141 7.71 -19.47 7.27
N LEU A 142 7.32 -19.54 6.00
CA LEU A 142 6.59 -18.46 5.33
C LEU A 142 5.25 -18.18 6.02
N GLN A 143 4.60 -19.22 6.53
CA GLN A 143 3.32 -19.10 7.19
C GLN A 143 3.46 -18.32 8.51
N ASP A 144 4.47 -18.64 9.31
CA ASP A 144 4.76 -17.92 10.56
C ASP A 144 5.03 -16.43 10.28
N LEU A 145 5.76 -16.14 9.20
CA LEU A 145 6.04 -14.76 8.78
C LEU A 145 4.74 -14.00 8.43
N MET A 146 3.83 -14.65 7.71
CA MET A 146 2.54 -14.06 7.34
C MET A 146 1.69 -13.78 8.59
N ASP A 147 1.63 -14.73 9.52
CA ASP A 147 0.81 -14.64 10.72
C ASP A 147 1.33 -13.56 11.68
N VAL A 148 2.64 -13.52 11.94
CA VAL A 148 3.27 -12.46 12.73
C VAL A 148 3.04 -11.09 12.06
N SER A 149 3.22 -11.00 10.74
CA SER A 149 3.00 -9.73 10.03
C SER A 149 1.55 -9.26 10.14
N LEU A 150 0.59 -10.18 10.11
CA LEU A 150 -0.84 -9.88 10.25
C LEU A 150 -1.17 -9.38 11.65
N GLU A 151 -0.62 -10.00 12.69
CA GLU A 151 -0.79 -9.57 14.09
C GLU A 151 -0.24 -8.15 14.29
N LEU A 152 0.99 -7.88 13.84
CA LEU A 152 1.61 -6.55 13.91
C LEU A 152 0.79 -5.50 13.15
N GLY A 153 0.31 -5.85 11.96
CA GLY A 153 -0.57 -5.01 11.16
C GLY A 153 -1.86 -4.64 11.89
N THR A 154 -2.51 -5.62 12.52
CA THR A 154 -3.76 -5.43 13.27
C THR A 154 -3.53 -4.50 14.47
N ARG A 155 -2.52 -4.79 15.29
CA ARG A 155 -2.12 -3.98 16.45
C ARG A 155 -1.79 -2.54 16.05
N HIS A 156 -1.14 -2.34 14.91
CA HIS A 156 -0.86 -1.00 14.40
C HIS A 156 -2.15 -0.25 14.06
N HIS A 157 -3.10 -0.87 13.34
CA HIS A 157 -4.36 -0.23 12.99
C HIS A 157 -5.22 0.09 14.22
N GLU A 158 -5.22 -0.76 15.24
CA GLU A 158 -5.88 -0.50 16.53
C GLU A 158 -5.30 0.76 17.20
N ARG A 159 -3.97 0.83 17.35
CA ARG A 159 -3.29 2.03 17.90
C ARG A 159 -3.57 3.29 17.10
N GLN A 160 -3.73 3.20 15.78
CA GLN A 160 -4.07 4.36 14.95
C GLN A 160 -5.52 4.82 15.14
N LYS A 161 -6.45 3.88 15.41
CA LYS A 161 -7.84 4.22 15.76
C LYS A 161 -7.91 4.91 17.12
N GLU A 162 -7.13 4.46 18.10
CA GLU A 162 -7.04 5.10 19.43
C GLU A 162 -6.42 6.51 19.37
N LYS A 163 -5.46 6.73 18.47
CA LYS A 163 -4.82 8.04 18.27
C LYS A 163 -5.68 9.06 17.55
N LYS A 164 -6.70 8.63 16.80
CA LYS A 164 -7.73 9.55 16.31
C LYS A 164 -8.57 9.94 17.52
N PRO A 165 -8.43 11.18 18.04
CA PRO A 165 -9.32 11.60 19.11
C PRO A 165 -10.75 11.56 18.56
N GLU A 166 -11.69 11.20 19.42
CA GLU A 166 -13.13 11.50 19.36
C GLU A 166 -13.35 13.00 19.10
N ALA A 167 -12.95 13.49 17.93
CA ALA A 167 -12.99 14.89 17.50
C ALA A 167 -14.10 15.07 16.45
N SER A 168 -15.15 14.27 16.53
CA SER A 168 -16.38 14.45 15.76
C SER A 168 -17.63 14.07 16.56
N SER A 169 -17.62 14.35 17.87
CA SER A 169 -18.84 14.48 18.67
C SER A 169 -18.72 15.72 19.56
N SER A 170 -18.63 16.89 18.94
CA SER A 170 -18.95 18.15 19.60
C SER A 170 -20.25 18.65 18.99
N ASN A 171 -21.35 18.35 19.69
CA ASN A 171 -22.63 19.00 19.51
C ASN A 171 -22.44 20.51 19.31
N SER A 172 -23.02 21.04 18.25
CA SER A 172 -23.28 22.46 18.12
C SER A 172 -24.32 22.86 19.15
N SER A 173 -23.89 23.34 20.32
CA SER A 173 -24.72 24.22 21.13
C SER A 173 -24.01 25.56 21.25
N HIS A 174 -24.55 26.49 20.47
CA HIS A 174 -24.20 27.89 20.47
C HIS A 174 -24.65 28.48 21.82
N HIS A 175 -23.71 28.75 22.73
CA HIS A 175 -23.97 29.69 23.82
C HIS A 175 -22.78 30.62 24.00
N GLN A 176 -22.97 31.83 23.48
CA GLN A 176 -22.27 33.04 23.91
C GLN A 176 -22.74 33.38 25.32
N ASN A 177 -21.82 33.56 26.29
CA ASN A 177 -21.86 34.76 27.13
C ASN A 177 -20.54 35.00 27.87
N SER A 178 -20.42 36.25 28.23
CA SER A 178 -19.32 37.11 28.65
C SER A 178 -18.76 36.94 30.07
N SER A 179 -17.54 37.48 30.22
CA SER A 179 -16.96 38.18 31.38
C SER A 179 -16.86 37.48 32.75
N SER A 180 -15.64 37.33 33.26
CA SER A 180 -15.10 38.16 34.35
C SER A 180 -13.87 37.51 35.02
N SER A 181 -13.09 38.38 35.65
CA SER A 181 -11.81 38.20 36.31
C SER A 181 -11.77 37.17 37.45
N SER A 182 -10.63 36.49 37.63
CA SER A 182 -9.76 36.62 38.82
C SER A 182 -8.77 35.47 39.00
N HIS A 183 -7.62 35.85 39.55
CA HIS A 183 -6.42 35.10 39.96
C HIS A 183 -6.57 33.65 40.44
N LYS A 184 -5.61 32.80 40.03
CA LYS A 184 -4.89 31.89 40.96
C LYS A 184 -3.54 31.46 40.37
N LYS A 185 -2.46 31.86 41.05
CA LYS A 185 -1.11 31.28 40.91
C LYS A 185 -1.12 29.90 41.55
N LYS A 186 -0.50 28.89 40.92
CA LYS A 186 0.43 27.94 41.55
C LYS A 186 1.48 27.50 40.54
N ASN A 187 2.71 27.47 41.00
CA ASN A 187 3.95 27.19 40.29
C ASN A 187 4.49 25.87 40.83
N VAL A 188 4.76 24.86 39.99
CA VAL A 188 5.78 23.82 40.27
C VAL A 188 6.38 23.34 38.95
N HIS A 189 7.71 23.33 38.95
CA HIS A 189 8.68 22.87 37.96
C HIS A 189 8.41 21.48 37.35
N SER A 190 8.66 21.34 36.04
CA SER A 190 9.62 20.34 35.56
C SER A 190 10.05 20.63 34.12
N GLN A 191 11.36 20.79 33.92
CA GLN A 191 11.97 21.09 32.63
C GLN A 191 12.10 19.82 31.78
N LYS A 192 11.64 19.86 30.53
CA LYS A 192 12.29 19.17 29.42
C LYS A 192 12.45 20.15 28.26
N ARG A 193 13.70 20.21 27.78
CA ARG A 193 14.18 21.09 26.72
C ARG A 193 13.47 20.74 25.41
N ASP A 194 12.61 21.63 24.94
CA ASP A 194 12.04 21.56 23.60
C ASP A 194 12.37 22.83 22.81
N LYS A 195 12.71 22.61 21.54
CA LYS A 195 13.24 23.53 20.54
C LYS A 195 12.54 24.90 20.56
N PRO A 196 13.27 26.04 20.50
CA PRO A 196 12.75 27.37 20.84
C PRO A 196 11.71 27.98 19.86
N HIS A 197 11.23 27.23 18.87
CA HIS A 197 10.37 27.80 17.81
C HIS A 197 9.06 27.04 17.56
N SER A 198 8.86 25.84 18.12
CA SER A 198 7.60 25.10 17.96
C SER A 198 6.49 25.61 18.88
N SER A 199 6.85 26.12 20.08
CA SER A 199 5.88 26.63 21.06
C SER A 199 5.30 28.00 20.72
N LEU A 200 5.86 28.70 19.72
CA LEU A 200 5.46 30.06 19.32
C LEU A 200 4.47 30.09 18.16
N LEU A 201 4.24 28.94 17.51
CA LEU A 201 3.43 28.82 16.31
C LEU A 201 2.17 28.00 16.61
N ASN A 202 1.04 28.43 16.04
CA ASN A 202 -0.19 27.66 15.99
C ASN A 202 -0.06 26.50 14.99
N LYS A 203 -1.04 25.59 14.97
CA LYS A 203 -1.10 24.46 14.02
C LYS A 203 -0.99 24.89 12.54
N ASP A 204 -1.37 26.13 12.23
CA ASP A 204 -1.25 26.73 10.89
C ASP A 204 0.13 27.34 10.60
N PHE A 205 1.14 27.05 11.43
CA PHE A 205 2.50 27.62 11.37
C PHE A 205 2.55 29.16 11.46
N LYS A 206 1.48 29.79 11.96
CA LYS A 206 1.40 31.25 12.22
C LYS A 206 1.72 31.56 13.67
N LEU A 207 2.33 32.70 13.93
CA LEU A 207 2.66 33.17 15.28
C LEU A 207 1.39 33.26 16.14
N LYS A 208 1.44 32.70 17.35
CA LYS A 208 0.32 32.79 18.31
C LYS A 208 0.06 34.25 18.68
N GLY A 209 -1.21 34.64 18.85
CA GLY A 209 -1.58 36.03 19.17
C GLY A 209 -0.82 36.59 20.38
N SER A 210 -0.69 35.81 21.44
CA SER A 210 0.09 36.17 22.63
C SER A 210 1.58 36.44 22.36
N GLU A 211 2.19 35.73 21.43
CA GLU A 211 3.59 35.96 21.04
C GLU A 211 3.72 37.17 20.10
N LYS A 212 2.71 37.43 19.26
CA LYS A 212 2.64 38.65 18.44
C LYS A 212 2.59 39.90 19.33
N ASP A 213 1.74 39.90 20.34
CA ASP A 213 1.57 41.04 21.26
C ASP A 213 2.83 41.28 22.11
N ARG A 214 3.48 40.21 22.56
CA ARG A 214 4.77 40.30 23.27
C ARG A 214 5.84 40.94 22.39
N ARG A 215 5.96 40.52 21.13
CA ARG A 215 6.93 41.10 20.18
C ARG A 215 6.64 42.57 19.90
N ILE A 216 5.38 42.96 19.78
CA ILE A 216 5.00 44.38 19.62
C ILE A 216 5.41 45.19 20.86
N LYS A 217 5.09 44.69 22.06
CA LYS A 217 5.42 45.36 23.33
C LYS A 217 6.94 45.52 23.55
N GLU A 218 7.72 44.54 23.12
CA GLU A 218 9.18 44.54 23.26
C GLU A 218 9.92 45.16 22.05
N GLY A 219 9.19 45.70 21.06
CA GLY A 219 9.79 46.30 19.86
C GLY A 219 10.53 45.30 18.97
N LEU A 220 10.13 44.03 18.99
CA LEU A 220 10.70 42.95 18.19
C LEU A 220 9.92 42.74 16.89
N CYS A 221 10.65 42.38 15.84
CA CYS A 221 10.10 42.06 14.53
C CYS A 221 9.10 40.90 14.64
N THR A 222 7.84 41.12 14.26
CA THR A 222 6.81 40.07 14.40
C THR A 222 7.03 38.89 13.46
N TYR A 223 7.83 39.05 12.39
CA TYR A 223 8.21 37.97 11.48
C TYR A 223 9.33 37.08 12.05
N CYS A 224 10.51 37.65 12.35
CA CYS A 224 11.69 36.85 12.73
C CYS A 224 12.17 36.99 14.18
N GLY A 225 11.54 37.86 14.98
CA GLY A 225 11.85 38.04 16.40
C GLY A 225 13.12 38.87 16.70
N GLY A 226 13.77 39.45 15.70
CA GLY A 226 14.93 40.32 15.89
C GLY A 226 14.57 41.76 16.30
N LYS A 227 15.54 42.52 16.82
CA LYS A 227 15.39 43.95 17.16
C LYS A 227 15.42 44.83 15.90
N HIS A 228 14.31 44.90 15.19
CA HIS A 228 14.09 45.77 14.03
C HIS A 228 12.59 45.85 13.71
N SER A 229 12.17 46.86 12.94
CA SER A 229 10.81 46.95 12.43
C SER A 229 10.52 45.86 11.39
N LEU A 230 9.25 45.49 11.22
CA LEU A 230 8.81 44.58 10.16
C LEU A 230 9.26 44.99 8.75
N GLU A 231 9.39 46.29 8.52
CA GLU A 231 9.76 46.88 7.23
C GLU A 231 11.25 46.82 6.95
N SER A 232 12.10 46.70 7.98
CA SER A 232 13.56 46.53 7.84
C SER A 232 13.98 45.06 8.01
N CYS A 233 13.03 44.12 7.95
CA CYS A 233 13.31 42.71 8.11
C CYS A 233 13.86 42.08 6.82
N VAL A 234 15.17 41.79 6.80
CA VAL A 234 15.86 41.12 5.68
C VAL A 234 15.37 39.69 5.44
N LYS A 235 14.81 39.04 6.49
CA LYS A 235 14.27 37.68 6.37
C LYS A 235 12.89 37.64 5.70
N ARG A 236 12.23 38.78 5.52
CA ARG A 236 10.90 38.85 4.90
C ARG A 236 11.02 38.77 3.37
N PRO A 237 10.27 37.89 2.68
CA PRO A 237 10.40 37.69 1.23
C PRO A 237 10.22 38.97 0.41
N SER A 238 9.30 39.85 0.83
CA SER A 238 8.99 41.12 0.17
C SER A 238 10.13 42.14 0.21
N ASN A 239 11.13 41.97 1.08
CA ASN A 239 12.22 42.93 1.28
C ASN A 239 13.54 42.50 0.64
N LYS A 240 13.58 41.34 -0.02
CA LYS A 240 14.75 40.86 -0.77
C LYS A 240 14.93 41.56 -2.12
N LEU A 241 13.97 42.37 -2.56
CA LEU A 241 14.01 43.09 -3.85
C LEU A 241 14.61 44.51 -3.75
N THR A 242 14.95 44.98 -2.55
CA THR A 242 15.44 46.34 -2.30
C THR A 242 16.69 46.32 -1.44
N GLN A 243 17.81 45.84 -1.99
CA GLN A 243 19.15 46.24 -1.54
C GLN A 243 19.96 46.72 -2.75
N PRO A 244 20.56 47.92 -2.70
CA PRO A 244 21.44 48.41 -3.76
C PRO A 244 22.74 47.61 -3.76
N SER A 245 23.11 47.10 -4.93
CA SER A 245 24.39 46.48 -5.22
C SER A 245 25.54 47.44 -4.88
N GLY A 246 26.48 46.94 -4.07
CA GLY A 246 27.67 47.66 -3.67
C GLY A 246 28.49 48.16 -4.86
N SER A 247 28.93 49.41 -4.73
CA SER A 247 29.77 50.17 -5.64
C SER A 247 31.14 49.51 -5.83
N PHE A 248 31.59 49.35 -7.07
CA PHE A 248 32.98 49.04 -7.44
C PHE A 248 33.83 50.32 -7.34
N PRO A 249 35.03 50.29 -6.72
CA PRO A 249 35.96 51.40 -6.85
C PRO A 249 36.70 51.32 -8.18
N SER A 250 36.57 52.41 -8.95
CA SER A 250 37.39 52.73 -10.12
C SER A 250 38.84 52.93 -9.69
N GLN A 251 39.77 52.14 -10.26
CA GLN A 251 41.18 52.51 -10.35
C GLN A 251 41.49 52.85 -11.80
N GLY A 252 41.71 54.14 -12.06
CA GLY A 252 42.37 54.61 -13.28
C GLY A 252 43.88 54.46 -13.14
N LYS A 253 44.50 53.82 -14.12
CA LYS A 253 45.91 53.98 -14.49
C LYS A 253 46.03 53.89 -16.02
N ALA A 254 46.13 55.06 -16.63
CA ALA A 254 46.99 55.47 -17.76
C ALA A 254 46.35 56.69 -18.43
#